data_AF-A0A7C4VQR9-F1
#
_entry.id   AF-A0A7C4VQR9-F1
#
_cell.length_a   1.000
_cell.length_b   1.000
_cell.length_c   1.000
_cell.angle_alpha   90.00
_cell.angle_beta   90.00
_cell.angle_gamma   90.00
#
_symmetry.space_group_name_H-M   'P 1'
#
loop_
_entity.id
_entity.type
_entity.pdbx_description
1 polymer ?
#
loop_
_entity_poly.entity_id
_entity_poly.type
_entity_poly.pdbx_seq_one_letter_code
_entity_poly.pdbx_strand_id
1 'polypeptide(L)'
;MASQFLSKDESRSRAVKISAAGAVLPFITTGSATELHISDNSIDYIFTDPPFGANRMYSELNFLWEAWLRVYTNSQPEAIQNKAQNKGLQEYETLMTRSFKEYYRVLKPGRWISVEFSNTKASVWNALQTALGAAGFVVADVRTLDKKQGSIVGYTTATAVRQDLAISAYKPNGGLEDRFRLEAGTEDGAWDFVRTHLRQLPVFVSKNDQVEPILERMNFLLFDRMVAFHVQRGVTVPLSAAEFYGGLEQRFPKRDEMYFLPDQVAEYDQKRMLAKGIEQLQLFVTDESSAIQWLRQQLTRQPQTFQEIHPHFMREIGGWQKHEKPLELADLLEQNFLRYEGETPVPAQLWAWFEQDPDWQVLLKDHTPDNPPTGLQREARHRWYVPDPTRAADLEKLRERELLKEFEEYRQSKQKKLKVFRLEAVRAGFKKAWQDQQYRTIIEVAEKIPDNVLQEDSKLLMWYDQAVTRLGG
;
A
#
# COMPACT_ATOMS: atom_id res chain seq x y z
N MET A 1 -10.56 46.86 -19.99
CA MET A 1 -11.03 45.70 -19.20
C MET A 1 -11.04 44.39 -19.99
N ALA A 2 -11.27 44.36 -21.31
CA ALA A 2 -11.17 43.15 -22.12
C ALA A 2 -9.72 42.61 -22.31
N SER A 3 -8.69 43.47 -22.21
CA SER A 3 -7.29 43.08 -22.38
C SER A 3 -6.70 42.30 -21.20
N GLN A 4 -7.28 42.39 -20.00
CA GLN A 4 -6.81 41.62 -18.84
C GLN A 4 -7.32 40.16 -18.83
N PHE A 5 -8.41 39.86 -19.54
CA PHE A 5 -8.90 38.47 -19.66
C PHE A 5 -8.05 37.62 -20.61
N LEU A 6 -7.46 38.22 -21.65
CA LEU A 6 -6.57 37.52 -22.59
C LEU A 6 -5.23 37.12 -21.95
N SER A 7 -4.73 37.91 -20.98
CA SER A 7 -3.46 37.62 -20.30
C SER A 7 -3.49 36.41 -19.34
N LYS A 8 -4.69 35.94 -18.96
CA LYS A 8 -4.84 34.72 -18.15
C LYS A 8 -4.83 33.43 -18.97
N ASP A 9 -4.96 33.53 -20.30
CA ASP A 9 -4.92 32.37 -21.19
C ASP A 9 -3.45 31.98 -21.50
N GLU A 10 -2.56 32.96 -21.61
CA GLU A 10 -1.13 32.71 -21.83
C GLU A 10 -0.46 32.00 -20.64
N SER A 11 -0.87 32.24 -19.40
CA SER A 11 -0.32 31.51 -18.24
C SER A 11 -0.86 30.07 -18.10
N ARG A 12 -1.96 29.75 -18.78
CA ARG A 12 -2.49 28.37 -18.92
C ARG A 12 -1.89 27.62 -20.11
N SER A 13 -1.11 28.29 -20.95
CA SER A 13 -0.55 27.72 -22.19
C SER A 13 0.70 26.84 -22.00
N ARG A 14 1.16 26.60 -20.76
CA ARG A 14 2.01 25.44 -20.45
C ARG A 14 1.20 24.14 -20.34
N ALA A 15 0.01 24.09 -20.95
CA ALA A 15 -0.61 22.84 -21.32
C ALA A 15 0.37 22.06 -22.18
N VAL A 16 0.72 20.85 -21.75
CA VAL A 16 1.39 19.88 -22.60
C VAL A 16 0.63 19.86 -23.92
N LYS A 17 1.30 20.19 -25.03
CA LYS A 17 0.71 20.09 -26.36
C LYS A 17 0.51 18.61 -26.65
N ILE A 18 -0.64 18.06 -26.24
CA ILE A 18 -1.08 16.74 -26.65
C ILE A 18 -1.61 16.92 -28.07
N SER A 19 -0.69 16.92 -29.05
CA SER A 19 -1.08 16.75 -30.44
C SER A 19 -1.40 15.27 -30.61
N ALA A 20 -2.68 14.93 -30.78
CA ALA A 20 -3.03 13.65 -31.37
C ALA A 20 -2.35 13.58 -32.73
N ALA A 21 -1.38 12.67 -32.89
CA ALA A 21 -0.72 12.45 -34.17
C ALA A 21 -1.74 11.75 -35.09
N GLY A 22 -2.54 12.55 -35.81
CA GLY A 22 -3.56 12.06 -36.74
C GLY A 22 -4.86 12.84 -36.66
N ALA A 23 -5.60 12.88 -37.77
CA ALA A 23 -6.91 13.54 -37.92
C ALA A 23 -8.04 12.83 -37.16
N VAL A 24 -7.81 12.41 -35.92
CA VAL A 24 -8.83 11.75 -35.08
C VAL A 24 -9.48 12.82 -34.21
N LEU A 25 -10.73 13.13 -34.52
CA LEU A 25 -11.55 14.02 -33.70
C LEU A 25 -11.84 13.35 -32.35
N PRO A 26 -11.86 14.12 -31.24
CA PRO A 26 -12.26 13.59 -29.95
C PRO A 26 -13.72 13.14 -29.99
N PHE A 27 -14.01 11.95 -29.46
CA PHE A 27 -15.38 11.48 -29.24
C PHE A 27 -15.87 11.97 -27.89
N ILE A 28 -17.02 12.64 -27.89
CA ILE A 28 -17.68 13.14 -26.68
C ILE A 28 -19.04 12.47 -26.59
N THR A 29 -19.36 11.93 -25.42
CA THR A 29 -20.64 11.27 -25.15
C THR A 29 -21.13 11.60 -23.74
N THR A 30 -22.43 11.45 -23.52
CA THR A 30 -23.09 11.57 -22.23
C THR A 30 -23.77 10.25 -21.90
N GLY A 31 -23.38 9.64 -20.78
CA GLY A 31 -23.90 8.34 -20.36
C GLY A 31 -23.42 7.96 -18.96
N SER A 32 -23.90 6.83 -18.44
CA SER A 32 -23.45 6.32 -17.15
C SER A 32 -22.12 5.56 -17.30
N ALA A 33 -21.18 5.78 -16.38
CA ALA A 33 -19.97 4.96 -16.31
C ALA A 33 -20.25 3.50 -15.94
N THR A 34 -21.47 3.18 -15.46
CA THR A 34 -21.90 1.81 -15.18
C THR A 34 -22.30 1.01 -16.42
N GLU A 35 -22.39 1.66 -17.59
CA GLU A 35 -22.68 1.05 -18.88
C GLU A 35 -22.07 1.89 -20.02
N LEU A 36 -20.89 1.48 -20.50
CA LEU A 36 -20.18 2.17 -21.56
C LEU A 36 -20.49 1.54 -22.92
N HIS A 37 -21.02 2.32 -23.86
CA HIS A 37 -21.19 1.90 -25.26
C HIS A 37 -19.88 1.96 -26.06
N ILE A 38 -18.84 1.31 -25.52
CA ILE A 38 -17.49 1.20 -26.07
C ILE A 38 -17.15 -0.29 -26.16
N SER A 39 -16.48 -0.71 -27.24
CA SER A 39 -16.08 -2.10 -27.43
C SER A 39 -15.06 -2.58 -26.40
N ASP A 40 -15.08 -3.87 -26.09
CA ASP A 40 -14.12 -4.53 -25.22
C ASP A 40 -12.68 -4.32 -25.70
N ASN A 41 -11.74 -4.18 -24.76
CA ASN A 41 -10.30 -4.08 -25.04
C ASN A 41 -9.93 -3.08 -26.15
N SER A 42 -10.59 -1.92 -26.18
CA SER A 42 -10.38 -0.89 -27.21
C SER A 42 -9.63 0.34 -26.69
N ILE A 43 -9.61 0.56 -25.37
CA ILE A 43 -8.99 1.72 -24.73
C ILE A 43 -7.56 1.40 -24.28
N ASP A 44 -6.61 2.31 -24.55
CA ASP A 44 -5.20 2.15 -24.16
C ASP A 44 -4.84 2.71 -22.79
N TYR A 45 -5.65 3.64 -22.27
CA TYR A 45 -5.45 4.26 -20.96
C TYR A 45 -6.75 4.92 -20.48
N ILE A 46 -7.02 4.87 -19.18
CA ILE A 46 -8.17 5.53 -18.57
C ILE A 46 -7.68 6.53 -17.52
N PHE A 47 -8.19 7.75 -17.57
CA PHE A 47 -8.08 8.71 -16.48
C PHE A 47 -9.48 9.05 -16.00
N THR A 48 -9.73 8.97 -14.70
CA THR A 48 -11.07 9.20 -14.14
C THR A 48 -10.99 9.96 -12.82
N ASP A 49 -11.92 10.91 -12.64
CA ASP A 49 -12.16 11.64 -11.39
C ASP A 49 -13.58 11.27 -10.91
N PRO A 50 -13.74 10.15 -10.18
CA PRO A 50 -15.05 9.67 -9.76
C PRO A 50 -15.61 10.51 -8.60
N PRO A 51 -16.92 10.44 -8.32
CA PRO A 51 -17.48 11.03 -7.11
C PRO A 51 -16.86 10.45 -5.83
N PHE A 52 -16.72 11.27 -4.78
CA PHE A 52 -16.05 10.89 -3.52
C PHE A 52 -17.03 10.76 -2.36
N GLY A 53 -17.78 9.66 -2.31
CA GLY A 53 -18.73 9.40 -1.22
C GLY A 53 -19.75 10.53 -1.07
N ALA A 54 -19.78 11.18 0.10
CA ALA A 54 -20.77 12.23 0.42
C ALA A 54 -20.27 13.66 0.12
N ASN A 55 -19.22 13.84 -0.68
CA ASN A 55 -18.61 15.17 -0.89
C ASN A 55 -19.51 16.12 -1.69
N ARG A 56 -20.20 15.61 -2.71
CA ARG A 56 -21.11 16.37 -3.59
C ARG A 56 -22.26 15.48 -4.04
N MET A 57 -23.44 16.08 -4.14
CA MET A 57 -24.67 15.46 -4.62
C MET A 57 -25.00 16.13 -5.96
N TYR A 58 -24.43 15.62 -7.05
CA TYR A 58 -24.41 16.34 -8.33
C TYR A 58 -25.82 16.53 -8.90
N SER A 59 -26.66 15.50 -8.80
CA SER A 59 -28.06 15.58 -9.21
C SER A 59 -28.83 16.67 -8.45
N GLU A 60 -28.62 16.80 -7.14
CA GLU A 60 -29.28 17.81 -6.31
C GLU A 60 -28.80 19.23 -6.63
N LEU A 61 -27.51 19.41 -6.91
CA LEU A 61 -26.94 20.71 -7.30
C LEU A 61 -27.52 21.22 -8.63
N ASN A 62 -27.92 20.32 -9.53
CA ASN A 62 -28.51 20.66 -10.82
C ASN A 62 -30.03 20.89 -10.77
N PHE A 63 -30.69 20.62 -9.63
CA PHE A 63 -32.15 20.59 -9.53
C PHE A 63 -32.86 21.84 -10.08
N LEU A 64 -32.36 23.04 -9.79
CA LEU A 64 -33.00 24.29 -10.26
C LEU A 64 -32.98 24.40 -11.79
N TRP A 65 -31.84 24.07 -12.41
CA TRP A 65 -31.68 24.10 -13.87
C TRP A 65 -32.51 23.02 -14.53
N GLU A 66 -32.51 21.82 -13.98
CA GLU A 66 -33.30 20.67 -14.43
C GLU A 66 -34.80 20.96 -14.42
N ALA A 67 -35.30 21.59 -13.34
CA ALA A 67 -36.69 21.99 -13.22
C ALA A 67 -37.12 23.04 -14.27
N TRP A 68 -36.26 24.01 -14.56
CA TRP A 68 -36.53 25.00 -15.62
C TRP A 68 -36.49 24.40 -17.03
N LEU A 69 -35.52 23.52 -17.29
CA LEU A 69 -35.33 22.88 -18.58
C LEU A 69 -36.28 21.69 -18.81
N ARG A 70 -37.00 21.24 -17.77
CA ARG A 70 -37.86 20.04 -17.77
C ARG A 70 -37.11 18.77 -18.19
N VAL A 71 -35.83 18.69 -17.82
CA VAL A 71 -34.97 17.52 -18.01
C VAL A 71 -34.49 17.10 -16.64
N TYR A 72 -34.71 15.85 -16.24
CA TYR A 72 -34.37 15.37 -14.91
C TYR A 72 -33.30 14.28 -14.99
N THR A 73 -32.25 14.41 -14.18
CA THR A 73 -31.19 13.40 -14.07
C THR A 73 -31.74 12.14 -13.42
N ASN A 74 -31.42 10.98 -13.98
CA ASN A 74 -31.63 9.71 -13.30
C ASN A 74 -30.59 9.56 -12.18
N SER A 75 -30.97 9.92 -10.95
CA SER A 75 -30.08 9.88 -9.78
C SER A 75 -29.85 8.48 -9.22
N GLN A 76 -30.59 7.45 -9.66
CA GLN A 76 -30.44 6.09 -9.12
C GLN A 76 -29.01 5.53 -9.26
N PRO A 77 -28.38 5.53 -10.46
CA PRO A 77 -26.99 5.06 -10.62
C PRO A 77 -25.92 6.09 -10.22
N GLU A 78 -26.28 7.18 -9.54
CA GLU A 78 -25.31 8.15 -9.05
C GLU A 78 -24.48 7.55 -7.90
N ALA A 79 -23.19 7.33 -8.15
CA ALA A 79 -22.24 6.71 -7.22
C ALA A 79 -21.82 7.68 -6.10
N ILE A 80 -22.75 8.04 -5.22
CA ILE A 80 -22.53 8.94 -4.08
C ILE A 80 -23.07 8.32 -2.79
N GLN A 81 -22.62 8.83 -1.65
CA GLN A 81 -23.28 8.58 -0.36
C GLN A 81 -24.29 9.70 -0.10
N ASN A 82 -25.55 9.33 0.09
CA ASN A 82 -26.63 10.27 0.32
C ASN A 82 -27.70 9.65 1.24
N LYS A 83 -27.85 10.20 2.44
CA LYS A 83 -28.83 9.73 3.43
C LYS A 83 -30.27 9.88 2.96
N ALA A 84 -30.60 10.97 2.26
CA ALA A 84 -31.97 11.22 1.78
C ALA A 84 -32.36 10.23 0.65
N GLN A 85 -31.37 9.75 -0.11
CA GLN A 85 -31.57 8.73 -1.14
C GLN A 85 -31.35 7.29 -0.62
N ASN A 86 -31.14 7.09 0.68
CA ASN A 86 -30.77 5.80 1.29
C ASN A 86 -29.53 5.13 0.65
N LYS A 87 -28.53 5.93 0.28
CA LYS A 87 -27.24 5.47 -0.25
C LYS A 87 -26.15 5.61 0.81
N GLY A 88 -25.74 4.50 1.39
CA GLY A 88 -24.61 4.38 2.30
C GLY A 88 -23.31 4.07 1.57
N LEU A 89 -22.28 3.68 2.34
CA LEU A 89 -20.97 3.32 1.81
C LEU A 89 -21.03 2.08 0.92
N GLN A 90 -21.89 1.10 1.25
CA GLN A 90 -22.05 -0.14 0.50
C GLN A 90 -22.65 0.12 -0.89
N GLU A 91 -23.69 0.96 -0.99
CA GLU A 91 -24.31 1.32 -2.26
C GLU A 91 -23.31 2.09 -3.15
N TYR A 92 -22.54 2.99 -2.54
CA TYR A 92 -21.44 3.69 -3.20
C TYR A 92 -20.39 2.72 -3.75
N GLU A 93 -19.89 1.79 -2.93
CA GLU A 93 -18.92 0.77 -3.35
C GLU A 93 -19.46 -0.11 -4.49
N THR A 94 -20.74 -0.50 -4.41
CA THR A 94 -21.39 -1.31 -5.43
C THR A 94 -21.43 -0.58 -6.79
N LEU A 95 -21.82 0.70 -6.80
CA LEU A 95 -21.86 1.50 -8.02
C LEU A 95 -20.46 1.79 -8.57
N MET A 96 -19.48 2.05 -7.70
CA MET A 96 -18.09 2.19 -8.10
C MET A 96 -17.54 0.89 -8.70
N THR A 97 -17.83 -0.26 -8.09
CA THR A 97 -17.43 -1.57 -8.60
C THR A 97 -18.02 -1.82 -9.99
N ARG A 98 -19.29 -1.50 -10.21
CA ARG A 98 -19.92 -1.62 -11.53
C ARG A 98 -19.24 -0.72 -12.57
N SER A 99 -18.94 0.52 -12.21
CA SER A 99 -18.24 1.46 -13.10
C SER A 99 -16.83 0.96 -13.44
N PHE A 100 -16.09 0.46 -12.44
CA PHE A 100 -14.77 -0.11 -12.67
C PHE A 100 -14.80 -1.41 -13.48
N LYS A 101 -15.84 -2.23 -13.37
CA LYS A 101 -16.00 -3.42 -14.24
C LYS A 101 -16.15 -3.02 -15.71
N GLU A 102 -16.88 -1.95 -15.99
CA GLU A 102 -16.96 -1.40 -17.36
C GLU A 102 -15.62 -0.84 -17.84
N TYR A 103 -14.90 -0.12 -16.97
CA TYR A 103 -13.54 0.35 -17.28
C TYR A 103 -12.60 -0.82 -17.56
N TYR A 104 -12.68 -1.89 -16.76
CA TYR A 104 -11.91 -3.10 -16.95
C TYR A 104 -12.24 -3.79 -18.28
N ARG A 105 -13.52 -3.87 -18.65
CA ARG A 105 -13.98 -4.46 -19.91
C ARG A 105 -13.39 -3.73 -21.13
N VAL A 106 -13.48 -2.39 -21.15
CA VAL A 106 -13.04 -1.58 -22.30
C VAL A 106 -11.53 -1.39 -22.38
N LEU A 107 -10.81 -1.47 -21.25
CA LEU A 107 -9.36 -1.32 -21.21
C LEU A 107 -8.64 -2.54 -21.79
N LYS A 108 -7.64 -2.33 -22.65
CA LYS A 108 -6.79 -3.41 -23.17
C LYS A 108 -6.01 -4.11 -22.05
N PRO A 109 -5.72 -5.42 -22.15
CA PRO A 109 -4.88 -6.11 -21.17
C PRO A 109 -3.49 -5.49 -21.06
N GLY A 110 -2.95 -5.40 -19.84
CA GLY A 110 -1.65 -4.80 -19.56
C GLY A 110 -1.62 -3.27 -19.62
N ARG A 111 -2.78 -2.60 -19.72
CA ARG A 111 -2.88 -1.14 -19.72
C ARG A 111 -3.34 -0.58 -18.37
N TRP A 112 -3.17 0.72 -18.24
CA TRP A 112 -3.26 1.45 -16.98
C TRP A 112 -4.51 2.30 -16.87
N ILE A 113 -4.94 2.50 -15.63
CA ILE A 113 -5.91 3.48 -15.22
C ILE A 113 -5.30 4.36 -14.11
N SER A 114 -5.60 5.65 -14.15
CA SER A 114 -5.36 6.56 -13.04
C SER A 114 -6.69 7.10 -12.52
N VAL A 115 -6.89 6.98 -11.21
CA VAL A 115 -8.11 7.38 -10.51
C VAL A 115 -7.75 8.51 -9.55
N GLU A 116 -8.31 9.70 -9.75
CA GLU A 116 -8.21 10.80 -8.78
C GLU A 116 -9.00 10.42 -7.52
N PHE A 117 -8.49 10.84 -6.37
CA PHE A 117 -9.16 10.70 -5.09
C PHE A 117 -8.99 11.92 -4.21
N SER A 118 -10.09 12.54 -3.81
CA SER A 118 -10.07 13.66 -2.86
C SER A 118 -11.12 13.46 -1.77
N ASN A 119 -10.78 12.66 -0.74
CA ASN A 119 -11.59 12.53 0.47
C ASN A 119 -10.71 12.42 1.73
N THR A 120 -11.17 12.95 2.85
CA THR A 120 -10.50 12.80 4.15
C THR A 120 -10.83 11.49 4.86
N LYS A 121 -11.88 10.78 4.43
CA LYS A 121 -12.33 9.54 5.06
C LYS A 121 -11.61 8.34 4.47
N ALA A 122 -10.82 7.65 5.29
CA ALA A 122 -10.14 6.43 4.87
C ALA A 122 -11.11 5.27 4.55
N SER A 123 -12.35 5.29 5.07
CA SER A 123 -13.40 4.35 4.65
C SER A 123 -13.81 4.49 3.17
N VAL A 124 -13.87 5.73 2.64
CA VAL A 124 -14.20 5.97 1.22
C VAL A 124 -13.02 5.58 0.33
N TRP A 125 -11.81 5.81 0.81
CA TRP A 125 -10.57 5.36 0.16
C TRP A 125 -10.53 3.84 0.02
N ASN A 126 -10.79 3.11 1.10
CA ASN A 126 -10.80 1.67 1.08
C ASN A 126 -11.93 1.10 0.24
N ALA A 127 -13.14 1.65 0.30
CA ALA A 127 -14.23 1.25 -0.62
C ALA A 127 -13.82 1.39 -2.10
N LEU A 128 -13.07 2.45 -2.45
CA LEU A 128 -12.57 2.64 -3.82
C LEU A 128 -11.52 1.59 -4.21
N GLN A 129 -10.58 1.28 -3.30
CA GLN A 129 -9.58 0.22 -3.52
C GLN A 129 -10.23 -1.17 -3.63
N THR A 130 -11.19 -1.47 -2.75
CA THR A 130 -12.00 -2.71 -2.80
C THR A 130 -12.73 -2.80 -4.13
N ALA A 131 -13.39 -1.72 -4.58
CA ALA A 131 -14.09 -1.69 -5.86
C ALA A 131 -13.15 -1.91 -7.07
N LEU A 132 -11.94 -1.32 -7.04
CA LEU A 132 -10.91 -1.55 -8.07
C LEU A 132 -10.47 -3.03 -8.10
N GLY A 133 -10.16 -3.60 -6.93
CA GLY A 133 -9.76 -4.99 -6.79
C GLY A 133 -10.86 -5.95 -7.23
N ALA A 134 -12.11 -5.71 -6.82
CA ALA A 134 -13.29 -6.50 -7.20
C ALA A 134 -13.62 -6.42 -8.70
N ALA A 135 -13.21 -5.34 -9.38
CA ALA A 135 -13.28 -5.24 -10.84
C ALA A 135 -12.14 -5.99 -11.56
N GLY A 136 -11.08 -6.38 -10.85
CA GLY A 136 -9.93 -7.13 -11.37
C GLY A 136 -8.67 -6.31 -11.59
N PHE A 137 -8.67 -5.02 -11.25
CA PHE A 137 -7.48 -4.17 -11.33
C PHE A 137 -6.46 -4.52 -10.24
N VAL A 138 -5.18 -4.35 -10.55
CA VAL A 138 -4.09 -4.42 -9.57
C VAL A 138 -3.61 -3.00 -9.29
N VAL A 139 -3.76 -2.55 -8.05
CA VAL A 139 -3.25 -1.26 -7.58
C VAL A 139 -1.73 -1.33 -7.47
N ALA A 140 -1.04 -0.41 -8.12
CA ALA A 140 0.41 -0.44 -8.27
C ALA A 140 1.13 0.77 -7.68
N ASP A 141 0.47 1.91 -7.52
CA ASP A 141 1.06 3.09 -6.87
C ASP A 141 -0.06 4.01 -6.37
N VAL A 142 0.19 4.74 -5.29
CA VAL A 142 -0.67 5.79 -4.75
C VAL A 142 0.19 7.01 -4.48
N ARG A 143 0.00 8.08 -5.25
CA ARG A 143 0.76 9.33 -5.11
C ARG A 143 -0.12 10.47 -4.66
N THR A 144 0.49 11.44 -3.98
CA THR A 144 -0.16 12.73 -3.68
C THR A 144 -0.05 13.66 -4.89
N LEU A 145 -1.15 14.35 -5.20
CA LEU A 145 -1.24 15.42 -6.19
C LEU A 145 -1.17 16.76 -5.46
N ASP A 146 -0.08 17.50 -5.68
CA ASP A 146 0.08 18.84 -5.12
C ASP A 146 -0.67 19.88 -5.97
N LYS A 147 -1.88 20.24 -5.53
CA LYS A 147 -2.63 21.38 -6.08
C LYS A 147 -1.92 22.67 -5.66
N LYS A 148 -1.02 23.16 -6.53
CA LYS A 148 -0.31 24.47 -6.38
C LYS A 148 -1.24 25.67 -6.09
N GLN A 149 -2.55 25.53 -6.29
CA GLN A 149 -3.56 26.52 -5.93
C GLN A 149 -4.67 25.86 -5.09
N GLY A 150 -4.72 26.17 -3.79
CA GLY A 150 -5.74 25.65 -2.88
C GLY A 150 -7.14 26.15 -3.22
N SER A 151 -8.16 25.34 -2.93
CA SER A 151 -9.56 25.81 -3.00
C SER A 151 -9.86 26.77 -1.84
N ILE A 152 -10.78 27.72 -2.03
CA ILE A 152 -11.21 28.67 -0.97
C ILE A 152 -11.65 27.93 0.31
N VAL A 153 -12.23 26.73 0.18
CA VAL A 153 -12.65 25.86 1.31
C VAL A 153 -11.45 25.25 2.06
N GLY A 154 -10.35 25.00 1.36
CA GLY A 154 -9.08 24.53 1.93
C GLY A 154 -8.37 25.56 2.81
N TYR A 155 -8.68 26.85 2.62
CA TYR A 155 -8.15 27.94 3.45
C TYR A 155 -9.00 28.23 4.70
N THR A 156 -10.28 27.80 4.73
CA THR A 156 -11.23 28.19 5.79
C THR A 156 -11.57 27.09 6.77
N THR A 157 -11.20 25.82 6.52
CA THR A 157 -11.54 24.69 7.40
C THR A 157 -10.34 23.82 7.74
N ALA A 158 -10.12 23.54 9.03
CA ALA A 158 -9.01 22.72 9.54
C ALA A 158 -9.10 21.23 9.13
N THR A 159 -10.23 20.83 8.52
CA THR A 159 -10.58 19.46 8.12
C THR A 159 -10.54 19.24 6.60
N ALA A 160 -10.08 20.21 5.81
CA ALA A 160 -9.98 20.05 4.36
C ALA A 160 -8.84 19.08 3.97
N VAL A 161 -9.10 18.23 2.97
CA VAL A 161 -8.08 17.41 2.30
C VAL A 161 -6.94 18.32 1.85
N ARG A 162 -5.74 18.17 2.42
CA ARG A 162 -4.59 19.03 2.09
C ARG A 162 -3.93 18.66 0.76
N GLN A 163 -4.09 17.43 0.27
CA GLN A 163 -3.52 16.91 -0.97
C GLN A 163 -4.46 15.84 -1.55
N ASP A 164 -4.76 15.90 -2.84
CA ASP A 164 -5.50 14.79 -3.47
C ASP A 164 -4.55 13.62 -3.68
N LEU A 165 -5.12 12.43 -3.87
CA LEU A 165 -4.38 11.23 -4.22
C LEU A 165 -4.67 10.86 -5.67
N ALA A 166 -3.69 10.26 -6.34
CA ALA A 166 -3.85 9.58 -7.60
C ALA A 166 -3.51 8.10 -7.40
N ILE A 167 -4.51 7.23 -7.57
CA ILE A 167 -4.32 5.78 -7.60
C ILE A 167 -3.92 5.40 -9.01
N SER A 168 -2.78 4.74 -9.15
CA SER A 168 -2.39 4.09 -10.40
C SER A 168 -2.64 2.59 -10.27
N ALA A 169 -3.47 2.06 -11.16
CA ALA A 169 -3.78 0.64 -11.23
C ALA A 169 -3.69 0.15 -12.67
N TYR A 170 -3.52 -1.15 -12.86
CA TYR A 170 -3.44 -1.75 -14.19
C TYR A 170 -4.35 -2.97 -14.32
N LYS A 171 -4.82 -3.20 -15.54
CA LYS A 171 -5.47 -4.46 -15.92
C LYS A 171 -4.37 -5.48 -16.18
N PRO A 172 -4.34 -6.63 -15.49
CA PRO A 172 -3.40 -7.70 -15.79
C PRO A 172 -3.35 -8.03 -17.29
N ASN A 173 -2.18 -8.40 -17.79
CA ASN A 173 -2.11 -9.01 -19.12
C ASN A 173 -2.81 -10.37 -19.06
N GLY A 174 -3.61 -10.72 -20.08
CA GLY A 174 -4.49 -11.91 -20.04
C GLY A 174 -3.77 -13.20 -19.64
N GLY A 175 -2.48 -13.33 -19.99
CA GLY A 175 -1.67 -14.48 -19.59
C GLY A 175 -1.40 -14.63 -18.09
N LEU A 176 -1.49 -13.58 -17.27
CA LEU A 176 -1.36 -13.73 -15.81
C LEU A 176 -2.58 -14.43 -15.22
N GLU A 177 -3.79 -14.02 -15.61
CA GLU A 177 -5.03 -14.63 -15.13
C GLU A 177 -5.11 -16.11 -15.52
N ASP A 178 -4.78 -16.44 -16.79
CA ASP A 178 -4.83 -17.82 -17.27
C ASP A 178 -3.80 -18.71 -16.57
N ARG A 179 -2.56 -18.23 -16.39
CA ARG A 179 -1.51 -18.96 -15.67
C ARG A 179 -1.84 -19.10 -14.18
N PHE A 180 -2.36 -18.05 -13.57
CA PHE A 180 -2.76 -18.09 -12.18
C PHE A 180 -3.88 -19.10 -11.92
N ARG A 181 -4.83 -19.28 -12.84
CA ARG A 181 -5.84 -20.35 -12.72
C ARG A 181 -5.24 -21.75 -12.71
N LEU A 182 -4.15 -21.96 -13.43
CA LEU A 182 -3.45 -23.26 -13.51
C LEU A 182 -2.57 -23.51 -12.28
N GLU A 183 -1.98 -22.46 -11.72
CA GLU A 183 -0.99 -22.50 -10.63
C GLU A 183 -1.53 -21.94 -9.30
N ALA A 184 -2.86 -21.82 -9.16
CA ALA A 184 -3.51 -21.16 -8.05
C ALA A 184 -3.09 -21.77 -6.71
N GLY A 185 -2.48 -20.96 -5.85
CA GLY A 185 -2.10 -21.38 -4.49
C GLY A 185 -0.81 -22.20 -4.45
N THR A 186 -0.01 -22.17 -5.51
CA THR A 186 1.34 -22.74 -5.57
C THR A 186 2.40 -21.66 -5.45
N GLU A 187 3.62 -22.03 -5.05
CA GLU A 187 4.75 -21.09 -5.01
C GLU A 187 5.05 -20.48 -6.39
N ASP A 188 4.94 -21.27 -7.46
CA ASP A 188 5.19 -20.82 -8.83
C ASP A 188 4.21 -19.70 -9.22
N GLY A 189 2.93 -19.85 -8.90
CA GLY A 189 1.93 -18.81 -9.13
C GLY A 189 2.23 -17.51 -8.38
N ALA A 190 2.77 -17.59 -7.16
CA ALA A 190 3.20 -16.41 -6.42
C ALA A 190 4.40 -15.70 -7.08
N TRP A 191 5.39 -16.46 -7.55
CA TRP A 191 6.55 -15.89 -8.24
C TRP A 191 6.22 -15.34 -9.64
N ASP A 192 5.27 -15.95 -10.35
CA ASP A 192 4.77 -15.43 -11.61
C ASP A 192 4.02 -14.09 -11.43
N PHE A 193 3.23 -13.98 -10.36
CA PHE A 193 2.62 -12.71 -9.98
C PHE A 193 3.69 -11.65 -9.72
N VAL A 194 4.68 -11.92 -8.86
CA VAL A 194 5.75 -10.95 -8.53
C VAL A 194 6.50 -10.50 -9.78
N ARG A 195 6.87 -11.44 -10.64
CA ARG A 195 7.57 -11.14 -11.91
C ARG A 195 6.72 -10.25 -12.82
N THR A 196 5.43 -10.55 -12.93
CA THR A 196 4.50 -9.76 -13.75
C THR A 196 4.28 -8.38 -13.15
N HIS A 197 4.17 -8.28 -11.82
CA HIS A 197 4.01 -7.02 -11.12
C HIS A 197 5.25 -6.12 -11.29
N LEU A 198 6.46 -6.65 -11.05
CA LEU A 198 7.72 -5.93 -11.26
C LEU A 198 7.92 -5.44 -12.69
N ARG A 199 7.37 -6.16 -13.68
CA ARG A 199 7.39 -5.73 -15.09
C ARG A 199 6.55 -4.48 -15.32
N GLN A 200 5.45 -4.33 -14.57
CA GLN A 200 4.54 -3.19 -14.69
C GLN A 200 5.07 -1.96 -13.95
N LEU A 201 5.77 -2.15 -12.83
CA LEU A 201 6.29 -1.03 -12.05
C LEU A 201 7.36 -0.22 -12.82
N PRO A 202 7.41 1.11 -12.66
CA PRO A 202 8.45 1.94 -13.28
C PRO A 202 9.84 1.45 -12.87
N VAL A 203 10.83 1.48 -13.76
CA VAL A 203 12.20 1.06 -13.42
C VAL A 203 12.94 2.14 -12.64
N PHE A 204 12.71 3.41 -12.95
CA PHE A 204 13.41 4.53 -12.32
C PHE A 204 12.51 5.75 -12.24
N VAL A 205 12.52 6.41 -11.09
CA VAL A 205 11.84 7.69 -10.86
C VAL A 205 12.85 8.66 -10.23
N SER A 206 12.89 9.89 -10.71
CA SER A 206 13.75 10.93 -10.16
C SER A 206 12.96 12.18 -9.82
N LYS A 207 13.29 12.77 -8.67
CA LYS A 207 12.75 14.04 -8.21
C LYS A 207 13.90 14.92 -7.76
N ASN A 208 13.96 16.15 -8.26
CA ASN A 208 15.04 17.10 -7.95
C ASN A 208 16.47 16.52 -8.17
N ASP A 209 16.69 15.79 -9.27
CA ASP A 209 17.94 15.07 -9.59
C ASP A 209 18.36 13.98 -8.58
N GLN A 210 17.50 13.63 -7.62
CA GLN A 210 17.69 12.50 -6.73
C GLN A 210 16.81 11.34 -7.16
N VAL A 211 17.24 10.12 -6.86
CA VAL A 211 16.42 8.93 -7.04
C VAL A 211 15.32 8.95 -6.00
N GLU A 212 14.07 8.92 -6.45
CA GLU A 212 12.91 8.72 -5.58
C GLU A 212 12.71 7.21 -5.40
N PRO A 213 12.78 6.68 -4.16
CA PRO A 213 12.53 5.26 -3.91
C PRO A 213 11.13 4.86 -4.37
N ILE A 214 11.05 3.78 -5.16
CA ILE A 214 9.78 3.20 -5.61
C ILE A 214 9.37 2.16 -4.57
N LEU A 215 8.50 2.58 -3.64
CA LEU A 215 8.08 1.78 -2.49
C LEU A 215 7.54 0.40 -2.92
N GLU A 216 6.83 0.33 -4.05
CA GLU A 216 6.22 -0.91 -4.54
C GLU A 216 7.22 -1.93 -5.08
N ARG A 217 8.49 -1.55 -5.23
CA ARG A 217 9.59 -2.48 -5.51
C ARG A 217 10.27 -2.99 -4.23
N MET A 218 9.89 -2.51 -3.05
CA MET A 218 10.42 -3.01 -1.78
C MET A 218 9.76 -4.33 -1.39
N ASN A 219 10.50 -5.19 -0.69
CA ASN A 219 10.08 -6.55 -0.34
C ASN A 219 8.71 -6.63 0.36
N PHE A 220 8.43 -5.77 1.33
CA PHE A 220 7.21 -5.81 2.13
C PHE A 220 5.97 -5.45 1.30
N LEU A 221 6.06 -4.45 0.41
CA LEU A 221 4.94 -4.10 -0.47
C LEU A 221 4.75 -5.15 -1.57
N LEU A 222 5.82 -5.74 -2.09
CA LEU A 222 5.71 -6.87 -3.01
C LEU A 222 5.00 -8.06 -2.35
N PHE A 223 5.32 -8.35 -1.09
CA PHE A 223 4.64 -9.39 -0.31
C PHE A 223 3.16 -9.06 -0.09
N ASP A 224 2.85 -7.85 0.37
CA ASP A 224 1.46 -7.41 0.60
C ASP A 224 0.62 -7.48 -0.68
N ARG A 225 1.19 -7.09 -1.84
CA ARG A 225 0.51 -7.20 -3.14
C ARG A 225 0.30 -8.65 -3.55
N MET A 226 1.26 -9.53 -3.30
CA MET A 226 1.12 -10.97 -3.56
C MET A 226 0.00 -11.58 -2.69
N VAL A 227 -0.02 -11.26 -1.40
CA VAL A 227 -1.09 -11.69 -0.47
C VAL A 227 -2.45 -11.19 -0.96
N ALA A 228 -2.59 -9.89 -1.21
CA ALA A 228 -3.85 -9.30 -1.66
C ALA A 228 -4.35 -9.96 -2.97
N PHE A 229 -3.44 -10.21 -3.92
CA PHE A 229 -3.78 -10.84 -5.20
C PHE A 229 -4.38 -12.24 -5.05
N HIS A 230 -3.83 -13.07 -4.15
CA HIS A 230 -4.33 -14.43 -3.87
C HIS A 230 -5.66 -14.39 -3.11
N VAL A 231 -5.72 -13.57 -2.05
CA VAL A 231 -6.90 -13.50 -1.18
C VAL A 231 -8.12 -12.98 -1.93
N GLN A 232 -7.96 -11.94 -2.75
CA GLN A 232 -9.04 -11.40 -3.58
C GLN A 232 -9.61 -12.41 -4.58
N ARG A 233 -8.81 -13.41 -4.97
CA ARG A 233 -9.22 -14.51 -5.86
C ARG A 233 -9.71 -15.74 -5.08
N GLY A 234 -9.80 -15.64 -3.76
CA GLY A 234 -10.25 -16.71 -2.88
C GLY A 234 -9.28 -17.90 -2.83
N VAL A 235 -8.00 -17.67 -3.10
CA VAL A 235 -6.94 -18.69 -3.14
C VAL A 235 -6.07 -18.59 -1.88
N THR A 236 -5.53 -19.72 -1.43
CA THR A 236 -4.58 -19.75 -0.30
C THR A 236 -3.27 -19.06 -0.66
N VAL A 237 -2.69 -18.33 0.30
CA VAL A 237 -1.37 -17.72 0.14
C VAL A 237 -0.30 -18.82 0.31
N PRO A 238 0.55 -19.08 -0.69
CA PRO A 238 1.46 -20.24 -0.69
C PRO A 238 2.75 -20.02 0.10
N LEU A 239 3.10 -18.78 0.43
CA LEU A 239 4.39 -18.42 1.05
C LEU A 239 4.17 -17.61 2.33
N SER A 240 4.92 -17.94 3.38
CA SER A 240 5.12 -17.05 4.53
C SER A 240 5.96 -15.82 4.16
N ALA A 241 6.01 -14.80 5.03
CA ALA A 241 6.81 -13.62 4.76
C ALA A 241 8.31 -13.96 4.70
N ALA A 242 8.80 -14.81 5.60
CA ALA A 242 10.19 -15.27 5.59
C ALA A 242 10.57 -16.04 4.32
N GLU A 243 9.75 -17.00 3.89
CA GLU A 243 9.97 -17.76 2.64
C GLU A 243 9.94 -16.83 1.43
N PHE A 244 9.02 -15.87 1.42
CA PHE A 244 8.93 -14.86 0.38
C PHE A 244 10.19 -13.98 0.35
N TYR A 245 10.64 -13.44 1.48
CA TYR A 245 11.83 -12.57 1.48
C TYR A 245 13.10 -13.32 1.05
N GLY A 246 13.29 -14.54 1.55
CA GLY A 246 14.41 -15.39 1.11
C GLY A 246 14.35 -15.75 -0.37
N GLY A 247 13.16 -16.12 -0.87
CA GLY A 247 12.97 -16.43 -2.29
C GLY A 247 13.12 -15.20 -3.20
N LEU A 248 12.73 -14.01 -2.72
CA LEU A 248 12.84 -12.75 -3.45
C LEU A 248 14.31 -12.37 -3.69
N GLU A 249 15.15 -12.46 -2.65
CA GLU A 249 16.60 -12.22 -2.74
C GLU A 249 17.31 -13.21 -3.68
N GLN A 250 16.86 -14.46 -3.74
CA GLN A 250 17.43 -15.46 -4.64
C GLN A 250 17.03 -15.28 -6.10
N ARG A 251 15.85 -14.69 -6.38
CA ARG A 251 15.25 -14.65 -7.72
C ARG A 251 15.42 -13.32 -8.43
N PHE A 252 15.50 -12.23 -7.67
CA PHE A 252 15.46 -10.88 -8.22
C PHE A 252 16.64 -10.05 -7.70
N PRO A 253 17.42 -9.40 -8.61
CA PRO A 253 18.49 -8.50 -8.20
C PRO A 253 17.96 -7.34 -7.35
N LYS A 254 18.67 -7.07 -6.25
CA LYS A 254 18.41 -5.97 -5.32
C LYS A 254 19.28 -4.75 -5.66
N ARG A 255 18.69 -3.55 -5.66
CA ARG A 255 19.38 -2.24 -5.75
C ARG A 255 18.66 -1.24 -4.85
N ASP A 256 19.41 -0.53 -4.01
CA ASP A 256 18.85 0.52 -3.14
C ASP A 256 17.58 0.06 -2.38
N GLU A 257 17.60 -1.14 -1.80
CA GLU A 257 16.47 -1.80 -1.12
C GLU A 257 15.24 -2.17 -1.98
N MET A 258 15.33 -1.98 -3.29
CA MET A 258 14.31 -2.33 -4.27
C MET A 258 14.71 -3.58 -5.08
N TYR A 259 13.72 -4.30 -5.59
CA TYR A 259 13.90 -5.48 -6.42
C TYR A 259 13.55 -5.23 -7.89
N PHE A 260 14.32 -5.84 -8.77
CA PHE A 260 14.25 -5.62 -10.22
C PHE A 260 14.20 -6.95 -10.97
N LEU A 261 13.65 -6.92 -12.18
CA LEU A 261 13.90 -8.01 -13.12
C LEU A 261 15.34 -7.89 -13.66
N PRO A 262 16.01 -9.01 -14.01
CA PRO A 262 17.39 -8.97 -14.51
C PRO A 262 17.62 -8.02 -15.69
N ASP A 263 16.63 -7.92 -16.59
CA ASP A 263 16.65 -7.02 -17.75
C ASP A 263 16.46 -5.54 -17.39
N GLN A 264 15.93 -5.21 -16.21
CA GLN A 264 15.73 -3.85 -15.73
C GLN A 264 16.98 -3.26 -15.04
N VAL A 265 17.92 -4.10 -14.60
CA VAL A 265 19.07 -3.68 -13.78
C VAL A 265 19.97 -2.70 -14.53
N ALA A 266 20.28 -2.98 -15.79
CA ALA A 266 21.16 -2.13 -16.59
C ALA A 266 20.60 -0.72 -16.77
N GLU A 267 19.27 -0.62 -17.01
CA GLU A 267 18.59 0.67 -17.11
C GLU A 267 18.63 1.43 -15.78
N TYR A 268 18.35 0.74 -14.66
CA TYR A 268 18.39 1.35 -13.34
C TYR A 268 19.78 1.88 -13.00
N ASP A 269 20.81 1.02 -13.12
CA ASP A 269 22.19 1.35 -12.75
C ASP A 269 22.70 2.55 -13.57
N GLN A 270 22.41 2.60 -14.88
CA GLN A 270 22.77 3.74 -15.73
C GLN A 270 22.12 5.06 -15.26
N LYS A 271 20.83 5.05 -14.94
CA LYS A 271 20.11 6.24 -14.47
C LYS A 271 20.53 6.63 -13.05
N ARG A 272 20.81 5.65 -12.19
CA ARG A 272 21.28 5.83 -10.81
C ARG A 272 22.63 6.54 -10.74
N MET A 273 23.54 6.25 -11.68
CA MET A 273 24.85 6.92 -11.78
C MET A 273 24.74 8.41 -12.14
N LEU A 274 23.67 8.81 -12.84
CA LEU A 274 23.43 10.21 -13.22
C LEU A 274 22.76 11.03 -12.10
N ALA A 275 22.21 10.37 -11.08
CA ALA A 275 21.51 11.02 -9.98
C ALA A 275 22.47 11.48 -8.87
N LYS A 276 22.16 12.61 -8.23
CA LYS A 276 22.97 13.24 -7.17
C LYS A 276 22.88 12.52 -5.81
N GLY A 277 22.04 11.50 -5.68
CA GLY A 277 21.78 10.77 -4.43
C GLY A 277 20.42 10.10 -4.44
N ILE A 278 20.01 9.55 -3.29
CA ILE A 278 18.69 8.96 -3.06
C ILE A 278 17.92 9.86 -2.09
N GLU A 279 16.69 10.20 -2.43
CA GLU A 279 15.81 10.99 -1.55
C GLU A 279 15.45 10.16 -0.30
N GLN A 280 15.51 10.79 0.88
CA GLN A 280 15.18 10.11 2.12
C GLN A 280 13.67 10.02 2.32
N LEU A 281 13.13 8.81 2.38
CA LEU A 281 11.75 8.54 2.78
C LEU A 281 11.50 9.03 4.21
N GLN A 282 10.51 9.92 4.36
CA GLN A 282 9.92 10.27 5.66
C GLN A 282 8.72 9.34 5.89
N LEU A 283 8.86 8.37 6.81
CA LEU A 283 7.76 7.48 7.21
C LEU A 283 7.02 8.11 8.40
N PHE A 284 5.70 8.19 8.30
CA PHE A 284 4.85 8.56 9.44
C PHE A 284 4.55 7.31 10.27
N VAL A 285 4.86 7.37 11.56
CA VAL A 285 4.58 6.27 12.51
C VAL A 285 3.23 6.50 13.17
N THR A 286 2.23 5.71 12.77
CA THR A 286 0.84 5.84 13.25
C THR A 286 0.29 4.59 13.90
N ASP A 287 0.93 3.43 13.66
CA ASP A 287 0.54 2.11 14.16
C ASP A 287 1.78 1.21 14.33
N GLU A 288 1.57 -0.03 14.79
CA GLU A 288 2.65 -0.99 14.96
C GLU A 288 3.40 -1.32 13.66
N SER A 289 2.69 -1.52 12.54
CA SER A 289 3.30 -1.88 11.26
C SER A 289 4.25 -0.78 10.76
N SER A 290 3.81 0.48 10.80
CA SER A 290 4.63 1.64 10.42
C SER A 290 5.80 1.87 11.38
N ALA A 291 5.62 1.58 12.68
CA ALA A 291 6.72 1.62 13.66
C ALA A 291 7.80 0.58 13.37
N ILE A 292 7.41 -0.67 13.10
CA ILE A 292 8.35 -1.75 12.75
C ILE A 292 9.10 -1.41 11.45
N GLN A 293 8.40 -0.85 10.46
CA GLN A 293 9.02 -0.42 9.20
C GLN A 293 10.05 0.69 9.43
N TRP A 294 9.70 1.69 10.25
CA TRP A 294 10.61 2.76 10.63
C TRP A 294 11.85 2.21 11.35
N LEU A 295 11.66 1.33 12.34
CA LEU A 295 12.77 0.68 13.06
C LEU A 295 13.66 -0.12 12.12
N ARG A 296 13.06 -0.88 11.20
CA ARG A 296 13.81 -1.66 10.21
C ARG A 296 14.65 -0.76 9.32
N GLN A 297 14.12 0.39 8.89
CA GLN A 297 14.87 1.38 8.11
C GLN A 297 16.07 1.94 8.90
N GLN A 298 15.89 2.24 10.19
CA GLN A 298 16.98 2.72 11.05
C GLN A 298 18.05 1.64 11.24
N LEU A 299 17.65 0.42 11.59
CA LEU A 299 18.55 -0.68 11.93
C LEU A 299 19.26 -1.29 10.71
N THR A 300 18.67 -1.19 9.52
CA THR A 300 19.33 -1.57 8.26
C THR A 300 20.47 -0.62 7.92
N ARG A 301 20.30 0.68 8.21
CA ARG A 301 21.35 1.69 8.00
C ARG A 301 22.48 1.55 9.01
N GLN A 302 22.10 1.39 10.27
CA GLN A 302 23.04 1.28 11.36
C GLN A 302 22.45 0.47 12.51
N PRO A 303 23.13 -0.59 12.94
CA PRO A 303 22.84 -1.26 14.20
C PRO A 303 22.98 -0.30 15.37
N GLN A 304 21.93 -0.18 16.19
CA GLN A 304 21.84 0.85 17.23
C GLN A 304 21.43 0.26 18.57
N THR A 305 21.89 0.86 19.66
CA THR A 305 21.45 0.53 21.01
C THR A 305 20.07 1.13 21.31
N PHE A 306 19.40 0.62 22.33
CA PHE A 306 18.11 1.18 22.77
C PHE A 306 18.21 2.69 23.08
N GLN A 307 19.31 3.14 23.69
CA GLN A 307 19.51 4.53 24.08
C GLN A 307 19.67 5.46 22.87
N GLU A 308 20.23 4.97 21.76
CA GLU A 308 20.35 5.71 20.50
C GLU A 308 18.99 5.81 19.80
N ILE A 309 18.19 4.74 19.80
CA ILE A 309 16.91 4.69 19.09
C ILE A 309 15.83 5.50 19.82
N HIS A 310 15.76 5.40 21.15
CA HIS A 310 14.65 5.89 21.95
C HIS A 310 14.31 7.38 21.75
N PRO A 311 15.27 8.34 21.75
CA PRO A 311 14.96 9.75 21.54
C PRO A 311 14.44 10.07 20.13
N HIS A 312 14.80 9.26 19.14
CA HIS A 312 14.30 9.39 17.77
C HIS A 312 12.89 8.81 17.68
N PHE A 313 12.68 7.60 18.24
CA PHE A 313 11.39 6.94 18.26
C PHE A 313 10.31 7.81 18.93
N MET A 314 10.61 8.40 20.08
CA MET A 314 9.67 9.27 20.81
C MET A 314 9.23 10.53 20.02
N ARG A 315 10.06 10.99 19.07
CA ARG A 315 9.70 12.11 18.19
C ARG A 315 8.74 11.70 17.08
N GLU A 316 8.84 10.47 16.60
CA GLU A 316 8.08 9.97 15.45
C GLU A 316 6.71 9.41 15.84
N ILE A 317 6.53 8.88 17.06
CA ILE A 317 5.25 8.26 17.52
C ILE A 317 4.13 9.27 17.85
N GLY A 318 4.32 10.57 17.62
CA GLY A 318 3.34 11.60 17.95
C GLY A 318 1.98 11.45 17.24
N GLY A 319 1.93 10.64 16.18
CA GLY A 319 0.73 10.32 15.39
C GLY A 319 0.02 9.01 15.75
N TRP A 320 0.35 8.37 16.88
CA TRP A 320 -0.20 7.05 17.23
C TRP A 320 -1.74 7.05 17.27
N GLN A 321 -2.34 6.06 16.63
CA GLN A 321 -3.80 5.93 16.55
C GLN A 321 -4.42 5.65 17.92
N LYS A 322 -5.52 6.36 18.23
CA LYS A 322 -6.17 6.29 19.56
C LYS A 322 -6.76 4.93 19.91
N HIS A 323 -7.09 4.13 18.91
CA HIS A 323 -7.66 2.79 19.07
C HIS A 323 -6.58 1.70 19.10
N GLU A 324 -5.36 2.04 18.69
CA GLU A 324 -4.23 1.11 18.66
C GLU A 324 -3.60 1.03 20.06
N LYS A 325 -3.42 -0.19 20.54
CA LYS A 325 -2.74 -0.45 21.81
C LYS A 325 -1.31 0.13 21.75
N PRO A 326 -0.91 1.00 22.68
CA PRO A 326 0.46 1.50 22.72
C PRO A 326 1.40 0.34 23.01
N LEU A 327 2.50 0.28 22.26
CA LEU A 327 3.56 -0.70 22.44
C LEU A 327 4.85 0.02 22.82
N GLU A 328 5.57 -0.55 23.78
CA GLU A 328 6.86 -0.03 24.18
C GLU A 328 7.91 -0.32 23.10
N LEU A 329 8.91 0.56 22.97
CA LEU A 329 10.01 0.35 22.05
C LEU A 329 10.74 -0.98 22.32
N ALA A 330 10.84 -1.38 23.60
CA ALA A 330 11.46 -2.63 24.00
C ALA A 330 10.71 -3.83 23.40
N ASP A 331 9.37 -3.85 23.52
CA ASP A 331 8.53 -4.91 22.97
C ASP A 331 8.66 -5.00 21.45
N LEU A 332 8.67 -3.86 20.75
CA LEU A 332 8.84 -3.82 19.30
C LEU A 332 10.19 -4.37 18.86
N LEU A 333 11.25 -4.02 19.60
CA LEU A 333 12.61 -4.49 19.32
C LEU A 333 12.74 -5.99 19.58
N GLU A 334 12.29 -6.47 20.73
CA GLU A 334 12.34 -7.87 21.13
C GLU A 334 11.55 -8.79 20.20
N GLN A 335 10.39 -8.35 19.72
CA GLN A 335 9.51 -9.18 18.88
C GLN A 335 9.90 -9.19 17.40
N ASN A 336 10.74 -8.26 16.92
CA ASN A 336 11.00 -8.08 15.49
C ASN A 336 12.48 -8.04 15.10
N PHE A 337 13.39 -7.86 16.06
CA PHE A 337 14.82 -7.66 15.81
C PHE A 337 15.67 -8.51 16.75
N LEU A 338 16.97 -8.60 16.47
CA LEU A 338 17.92 -9.31 17.30
C LEU A 338 18.81 -8.34 18.04
N ARG A 339 19.09 -8.63 19.31
CA ARG A 339 20.08 -7.92 20.12
C ARG A 339 21.34 -8.77 20.26
N TYR A 340 22.50 -8.15 20.07
CA TYR A 340 23.77 -8.85 20.28
C TYR A 340 24.23 -8.75 21.74
N GLU A 341 24.43 -9.90 22.40
CA GLU A 341 24.78 -9.93 23.83
C GLU A 341 26.30 -9.86 24.11
N GLY A 342 27.13 -9.86 23.06
CA GLY A 342 28.59 -9.90 23.18
C GLY A 342 29.20 -11.29 23.06
N GLU A 343 28.44 -12.27 22.58
CA GLU A 343 28.87 -13.67 22.43
C GLU A 343 29.63 -13.90 21.11
N THR A 344 30.43 -14.97 21.03
CA THR A 344 31.04 -15.40 19.76
C THR A 344 30.23 -16.54 19.14
N PRO A 345 30.04 -16.58 17.81
CA PRO A 345 30.51 -15.63 16.80
C PRO A 345 29.70 -14.32 16.73
N VAL A 346 30.31 -13.26 16.20
CA VAL A 346 29.60 -12.01 15.87
C VAL A 346 28.67 -12.25 14.67
N PRO A 347 27.40 -11.85 14.74
CA PRO A 347 26.47 -11.95 13.60
C PRO A 347 27.03 -11.28 12.34
N ALA A 348 26.89 -11.96 11.20
CA ALA A 348 27.43 -11.49 9.92
C ALA A 348 26.95 -10.08 9.53
N GLN A 349 25.73 -9.71 9.93
CA GLN A 349 25.14 -8.39 9.71
C GLN A 349 25.88 -7.29 10.47
N LEU A 350 26.25 -7.57 11.73
CA LEU A 350 27.04 -6.63 12.54
C LEU A 350 28.46 -6.55 11.99
N TRP A 351 29.05 -7.69 11.65
CA TRP A 351 30.38 -7.75 11.05
C TRP A 351 30.48 -6.93 9.75
N ALA A 352 29.56 -7.16 8.81
CA ALA A 352 29.51 -6.45 7.54
C ALA A 352 29.28 -4.94 7.70
N TRP A 353 28.61 -4.51 8.78
CA TRP A 353 28.48 -3.09 9.10
C TRP A 353 29.80 -2.49 9.58
N PHE A 354 30.50 -3.15 10.50
CA PHE A 354 31.82 -2.70 10.97
C PHE A 354 32.86 -2.72 9.84
N GLU A 355 32.81 -3.67 8.91
CA GLU A 355 33.70 -3.69 7.73
C GLU A 355 33.53 -2.48 6.80
N GLN A 356 32.42 -1.75 6.87
CA GLN A 356 32.24 -0.53 6.06
C GLN A 356 32.95 0.68 6.66
N ASP A 357 33.30 0.63 7.94
CA ASP A 357 33.99 1.72 8.64
C ASP A 357 35.52 1.59 8.43
N PRO A 358 36.19 2.60 7.83
CA PRO A 358 37.63 2.58 7.59
C PRO A 358 38.48 2.32 8.84
N ASP A 359 38.04 2.77 10.02
CA ASP A 359 38.77 2.58 11.27
C ASP A 359 38.75 1.11 11.71
N TRP A 360 37.62 0.44 11.49
CA TRP A 360 37.45 -0.98 11.79
C TRP A 360 38.05 -1.90 10.73
N GLN A 361 38.06 -1.51 9.45
CA GLN A 361 38.68 -2.31 8.37
C GLN A 361 40.13 -2.70 8.68
N VAL A 362 40.92 -1.77 9.25
CA VAL A 362 42.31 -2.03 9.60
C VAL A 362 42.42 -3.07 10.72
N LEU A 363 41.52 -3.00 11.70
CA LEU A 363 41.48 -3.88 12.87
C LEU A 363 40.93 -5.28 12.54
N LEU A 364 40.09 -5.40 11.50
CA LEU A 364 39.44 -6.66 11.12
C LEU A 364 40.25 -7.55 10.17
N LYS A 365 41.36 -7.05 9.59
CA LYS A 365 42.15 -7.79 8.58
C LYS A 365 42.54 -9.22 8.96
N ASP A 366 42.87 -9.45 10.23
CA ASP A 366 43.35 -10.74 10.75
C ASP A 366 42.32 -11.43 11.67
N HIS A 367 41.07 -10.94 11.67
CA HIS A 367 39.99 -11.46 12.52
C HIS A 367 38.86 -12.03 11.67
N THR A 368 38.08 -12.92 12.28
CA THR A 368 36.87 -13.48 11.66
C THR A 368 35.67 -13.26 12.60
N PRO A 369 34.43 -13.41 12.11
CA PRO A 369 33.25 -13.38 12.98
C PRO A 369 33.35 -14.36 14.16
N ASP A 370 34.02 -15.50 13.98
CA ASP A 370 34.25 -16.51 15.01
C ASP A 370 35.35 -16.13 16.01
N ASN A 371 36.28 -15.25 15.63
CA ASN A 371 37.35 -14.73 16.48
C ASN A 371 37.46 -13.20 16.34
N PRO A 372 36.47 -12.43 16.84
CA PRO A 372 36.43 -10.98 16.72
C PRO A 372 37.38 -10.30 17.71
N PRO A 373 37.89 -9.09 17.41
CA PRO A 373 38.66 -8.33 18.38
C PRO A 373 37.76 -7.89 19.55
N THR A 374 38.28 -7.92 20.78
CA THR A 374 37.51 -7.59 22.00
C THR A 374 36.90 -6.19 21.97
N GLY A 375 37.58 -5.24 21.30
CA GLY A 375 37.05 -3.89 21.08
C GLY A 375 35.76 -3.88 20.28
N LEU A 376 35.68 -4.69 19.21
CA LEU A 376 34.48 -4.81 18.38
C LEU A 376 33.35 -5.45 19.17
N GLN A 377 33.63 -6.53 19.92
CA GLN A 377 32.59 -7.17 20.75
C GLN A 377 31.98 -6.20 21.75
N ARG A 378 32.81 -5.35 22.36
CA ARG A 378 32.35 -4.33 23.31
C ARG A 378 31.49 -3.26 22.62
N GLU A 379 31.90 -2.81 21.44
CA GLU A 379 31.19 -1.78 20.67
C GLU A 379 29.89 -2.30 20.04
N ALA A 380 29.88 -3.56 19.62
CA ALA A 380 28.71 -4.22 19.06
C ALA A 380 27.66 -4.57 20.13
N ARG A 381 28.07 -4.69 21.40
CA ARG A 381 27.23 -5.20 22.48
C ARG A 381 25.98 -4.35 22.67
N HIS A 382 24.85 -5.01 22.90
CA HIS A 382 23.52 -4.42 23.08
C HIS A 382 23.00 -3.61 21.89
N ARG A 383 23.66 -3.66 20.72
CA ARG A 383 23.11 -3.14 19.48
C ARG A 383 22.07 -4.10 18.92
N TRP A 384 20.97 -3.52 18.48
CA TRP A 384 19.91 -4.18 17.73
C TRP A 384 20.26 -4.21 16.25
N TYR A 385 19.88 -5.27 15.56
CA TYR A 385 20.10 -5.43 14.13
C TYR A 385 18.97 -6.22 13.48
N VAL A 386 18.86 -6.11 12.15
CA VAL A 386 17.86 -6.82 11.37
C VAL A 386 18.24 -8.30 11.25
N PRO A 387 17.35 -9.24 11.61
CA PRO A 387 17.64 -10.67 11.53
C PRO A 387 17.87 -11.11 10.08
N ASP A 388 18.70 -12.15 9.90
CA ASP A 388 18.77 -12.87 8.61
C ASP A 388 17.44 -13.61 8.33
N PRO A 389 17.18 -14.06 7.09
CA PRO A 389 15.92 -14.73 6.76
C PRO A 389 15.57 -15.93 7.64
N THR A 390 16.58 -16.68 8.13
CA THR A 390 16.33 -17.86 8.97
C THR A 390 15.89 -17.48 10.38
N ARG A 391 16.63 -16.57 11.03
CA ARG A 391 16.29 -16.05 12.36
C ARG A 391 15.03 -15.20 12.33
N ALA A 392 14.78 -14.51 11.22
CA ALA A 392 13.55 -13.74 11.00
C ALA A 392 12.32 -14.65 11.03
N ALA A 393 12.40 -15.85 10.42
CA ALA A 393 11.31 -16.83 10.47
C ALA A 393 11.02 -17.32 11.89
N ASP A 394 12.05 -17.51 12.72
CA ASP A 394 11.89 -17.94 14.11
C ASP A 394 11.25 -16.84 14.97
N LEU A 395 11.70 -15.59 14.81
CA LEU A 395 11.08 -14.43 15.47
C LEU A 395 9.63 -14.24 15.01
N GLU A 396 9.36 -14.39 13.71
CA GLU A 396 8.00 -14.29 13.17
C GLU A 396 7.07 -15.34 13.78
N LYS A 397 7.53 -16.59 13.93
CA LYS A 397 6.74 -17.65 14.59
C LYS A 397 6.46 -17.35 16.06
N LEU A 398 7.42 -16.80 16.79
CA LEU A 398 7.23 -16.42 18.20
C LEU A 398 6.24 -15.27 18.31
N ARG A 399 6.43 -14.21 17.50
CA ARG A 399 5.53 -13.06 17.44
C ARG A 399 4.12 -13.48 17.02
N GLU A 400 3.98 -14.33 16.00
CA GLU A 400 2.68 -14.84 15.55
C GLU A 400 1.95 -15.60 16.67
N ARG A 401 2.66 -16.42 17.47
CA ARG A 401 2.05 -17.09 18.64
C ARG A 401 1.53 -16.11 19.68
N GLU A 402 2.27 -15.04 19.96
CA GLU A 402 1.82 -13.99 20.89
C GLU A 402 0.63 -13.22 20.35
N LEU A 403 0.66 -12.85 19.07
CA LEU A 403 -0.43 -12.18 18.38
C LEU A 403 -1.71 -13.03 18.36
N LEU A 404 -1.60 -14.33 18.10
CA LEU A 404 -2.74 -15.25 18.12
C LEU A 404 -3.30 -15.47 19.53
N LYS A 405 -2.45 -15.44 20.56
CA LYS A 405 -2.90 -15.49 21.96
C LYS A 405 -3.72 -14.23 22.30
N GLU A 406 -3.23 -13.06 21.93
CA GLU A 406 -3.95 -11.79 22.13
C GLU A 406 -5.24 -11.72 21.28
N PHE A 407 -5.23 -12.25 20.06
CA PHE A 407 -6.43 -12.38 19.23
C PHE A 407 -7.52 -13.25 19.89
N GLU A 408 -7.13 -14.36 20.51
CA GLU A 408 -8.08 -15.23 21.20
C GLU A 408 -8.73 -14.52 22.41
N GLU A 409 -8.00 -13.64 23.10
CA GLU A 409 -8.58 -12.77 24.15
C GLU A 409 -9.66 -11.84 23.58
N TYR A 410 -9.44 -11.27 22.39
CA TYR A 410 -10.42 -10.43 21.71
C TYR A 410 -11.65 -11.22 21.25
N ARG A 411 -11.44 -12.43 20.75
CA ARG A 411 -12.51 -13.36 20.37
C ARG A 411 -13.36 -13.77 21.58
N GLN A 412 -12.76 -14.02 22.73
CA GLN A 412 -13.47 -14.40 23.96
C GLN A 412 -14.07 -13.20 24.72
N SER A 413 -13.65 -11.98 24.37
CA SER A 413 -14.17 -10.76 24.99
C SER A 413 -15.70 -10.68 24.90
N LYS A 414 -16.34 -10.38 26.03
CA LYS A 414 -17.79 -10.12 26.12
C LYS A 414 -18.16 -8.70 25.69
N GLN A 415 -17.18 -7.86 25.36
CA GLN A 415 -17.42 -6.49 24.92
C GLN A 415 -18.07 -6.51 23.53
N LYS A 416 -19.13 -5.70 23.35
CA LYS A 416 -19.77 -5.51 22.05
C LYS A 416 -18.86 -4.81 21.04
N LYS A 417 -18.04 -3.86 21.50
CA LYS A 417 -17.04 -3.16 20.69
C LYS A 417 -15.76 -2.98 21.51
N LEU A 418 -14.61 -3.34 20.93
CA LEU A 418 -13.29 -3.12 21.52
C LEU A 418 -12.93 -1.64 21.44
N LYS A 419 -12.38 -1.09 22.52
CA LYS A 419 -11.97 0.32 22.59
C LYS A 419 -10.51 0.56 22.23
N VAL A 420 -9.64 -0.31 22.76
CA VAL A 420 -8.19 -0.31 22.53
C VAL A 420 -7.79 -1.75 22.29
N PHE A 421 -7.14 -2.01 21.17
CA PHE A 421 -6.70 -3.34 20.75
C PHE A 421 -5.49 -3.19 19.83
N ARG A 422 -4.77 -4.28 19.64
CA ARG A 422 -3.59 -4.36 18.76
C ARG A 422 -4.05 -4.77 17.37
N LEU A 423 -3.95 -3.90 16.37
CA LEU A 423 -4.39 -4.20 15.01
C LEU A 423 -3.66 -5.41 14.42
N GLU A 424 -2.36 -5.56 14.69
CA GLU A 424 -1.57 -6.69 14.21
C GLU A 424 -2.07 -8.03 14.74
N ALA A 425 -2.61 -8.08 15.98
CA ALA A 425 -3.19 -9.30 16.54
C ALA A 425 -4.47 -9.68 15.79
N VAL A 426 -5.31 -8.69 15.46
CA VAL A 426 -6.50 -8.92 14.63
C VAL A 426 -6.11 -9.38 13.22
N ARG A 427 -5.15 -8.72 12.58
CA ARG A 427 -4.67 -9.09 11.23
C ARG A 427 -4.11 -10.52 11.21
N ALA A 428 -3.31 -10.90 12.20
CA ALA A 428 -2.78 -12.26 12.35
C ALA A 428 -3.90 -13.27 12.57
N GLY A 429 -4.86 -12.96 13.45
CA GLY A 429 -6.02 -13.81 13.71
C GLY A 429 -6.92 -14.00 12.49
N PHE A 430 -7.16 -12.95 11.70
CA PHE A 430 -7.96 -13.03 10.47
C PHE A 430 -7.26 -13.87 9.41
N LYS A 431 -5.95 -13.65 9.21
CA LYS A 431 -5.11 -14.48 8.33
C LYS A 431 -5.19 -15.96 8.72
N LYS A 432 -5.03 -16.27 10.01
CA LYS A 432 -5.07 -17.66 10.51
C LYS A 432 -6.46 -18.27 10.38
N ALA A 433 -7.51 -17.54 10.78
CA ALA A 433 -8.89 -17.98 10.62
C ALA A 433 -9.24 -18.23 9.15
N TRP A 434 -8.73 -17.42 8.23
CA TRP A 434 -8.93 -17.63 6.79
C TRP A 434 -8.26 -18.93 6.31
N GLN A 435 -7.00 -19.15 6.69
CA GLN A 435 -6.26 -20.38 6.36
C GLN A 435 -6.96 -21.64 6.90
N ASP A 436 -7.51 -21.54 8.11
CA ASP A 436 -8.21 -22.63 8.79
C ASP A 436 -9.71 -22.72 8.36
N GLN A 437 -10.14 -21.93 7.38
CA GLN A 437 -11.53 -21.85 6.87
C GLN A 437 -12.57 -21.48 7.93
N GLN A 438 -12.16 -20.80 8.99
CA GLN A 438 -12.99 -20.30 10.08
C GLN A 438 -13.58 -18.92 9.75
N TYR A 439 -14.27 -18.80 8.60
CA TYR A 439 -14.82 -17.54 8.11
C TYR A 439 -15.77 -16.87 9.11
N ARG A 440 -16.50 -17.68 9.89
CA ARG A 440 -17.43 -17.17 10.91
C ARG A 440 -16.70 -16.42 12.03
N THR A 441 -15.50 -16.88 12.40
CA THR A 441 -14.66 -16.22 13.41
C THR A 441 -14.20 -14.84 12.94
N ILE A 442 -13.90 -14.69 11.65
CA ILE A 442 -13.57 -13.39 11.05
C ILE A 442 -14.74 -12.42 11.22
N ILE A 443 -15.96 -12.83 10.85
CA ILE A 443 -17.16 -12.00 10.97
C ILE A 443 -17.45 -11.65 12.43
N GLU A 444 -17.46 -12.63 13.33
CA GLU A 444 -17.77 -12.43 14.76
C GLU A 444 -16.79 -11.49 15.46
N VAL A 445 -15.50 -11.54 15.10
CA VAL A 445 -14.50 -10.62 15.66
C VAL A 445 -14.57 -9.25 14.96
N ALA A 446 -14.82 -9.19 13.65
CA ALA A 446 -15.02 -7.93 12.92
C ALA A 446 -16.19 -7.12 13.48
N GLU A 447 -17.28 -7.77 13.89
CA GLU A 447 -18.42 -7.13 14.55
C GLU A 447 -18.05 -6.45 15.87
N LYS A 448 -16.98 -6.90 16.55
CA LYS A 448 -16.44 -6.28 17.76
C LYS A 448 -15.47 -5.14 17.50
N ILE A 449 -15.03 -4.95 16.26
CA ILE A 449 -14.14 -3.84 15.89
C ILE A 449 -15.02 -2.62 15.58
N PRO A 450 -14.66 -1.41 16.04
CA PRO A 450 -15.38 -0.19 15.63
C PRO A 450 -15.42 -0.08 14.11
N ASP A 451 -16.60 0.17 13.53
CA ASP A 451 -16.82 0.09 12.08
C ASP A 451 -15.89 1.04 11.30
N ASN A 452 -15.58 2.20 11.88
CA ASN A 452 -14.61 3.13 11.30
C ASN A 452 -13.21 2.51 11.21
N VAL A 453 -12.75 1.80 12.24
CA VAL A 453 -11.42 1.17 12.22
C VAL A 453 -11.37 0.02 11.22
N LEU A 454 -12.40 -0.83 11.20
CA LEU A 454 -12.51 -1.92 10.24
C LEU A 454 -12.51 -1.39 8.80
N GLN A 455 -13.25 -0.32 8.54
CA GLN A 455 -13.31 0.32 7.22
C GLN A 455 -12.04 1.08 6.85
N GLU A 456 -11.23 1.52 7.81
CA GLU A 456 -9.98 2.26 7.58
C GLU A 456 -8.77 1.30 7.38
N ASP A 457 -8.87 0.06 7.84
CA ASP A 457 -7.86 -0.97 7.61
C ASP A 457 -8.17 -1.83 6.38
N SER A 458 -7.45 -1.58 5.28
CA SER A 458 -7.64 -2.31 4.02
C SER A 458 -7.42 -3.82 4.13
N LYS A 459 -6.54 -4.31 5.02
CA LYS A 459 -6.27 -5.74 5.19
C LYS A 459 -7.43 -6.40 5.92
N LEU A 460 -7.89 -5.80 7.01
CA LEU A 460 -9.03 -6.33 7.78
C LEU A 460 -10.33 -6.31 6.96
N LEU A 461 -10.58 -5.22 6.23
CA LEU A 461 -11.74 -5.10 5.35
C LEU A 461 -11.72 -6.18 4.27
N MET A 462 -10.57 -6.38 3.60
CA MET A 462 -10.40 -7.44 2.61
C MET A 462 -10.76 -8.82 3.17
N TRP A 463 -10.25 -9.18 4.36
CA TRP A 463 -10.57 -10.48 4.96
C TRP A 463 -12.05 -10.60 5.34
N TYR A 464 -12.64 -9.52 5.87
CA TYR A 464 -14.05 -9.48 6.24
C TYR A 464 -14.97 -9.66 5.03
N ASP A 465 -14.77 -8.88 3.96
CA ASP A 465 -15.61 -8.92 2.75
C ASP A 465 -15.56 -10.32 2.10
N GLN A 466 -14.36 -10.92 2.07
CA GLN A 466 -14.18 -12.27 1.55
C GLN A 466 -14.86 -13.33 2.43
N ALA A 467 -14.81 -13.18 3.77
CA ALA A 467 -15.49 -14.08 4.70
C ALA A 467 -17.01 -13.99 4.56
N VAL A 468 -17.56 -12.78 4.43
CA VAL A 468 -18.98 -12.53 4.18
C VAL A 468 -19.40 -13.17 2.85
N THR A 469 -18.62 -12.97 1.78
CA THR A 469 -18.91 -13.55 0.46
C THR A 469 -18.95 -15.08 0.49
N ARG A 470 -18.08 -15.72 1.29
CA ARG A 470 -18.02 -17.19 1.43
C ARG A 470 -19.17 -17.76 2.26
N LEU A 471 -19.68 -17.03 3.25
CA LEU A 471 -20.75 -17.49 4.14
C LEU A 471 -22.16 -17.07 3.69
N GLY A 472 -22.27 -16.00 2.90
CA GLY A 472 -23.52 -15.44 2.37
C GLY A 472 -23.77 -15.75 0.89
N GLY A 473 -23.07 -16.75 0.34
CA GLY A 473 -23.29 -17.29 -1.01
C GLY A 473 -24.32 -18.40 -1.06
#